data_AF-A0AAE0WSD0-F1
#
_entry.id   AF-A0AAE0WSD0-F1
#
_cell.length_a   1.000
_cell.length_b   1.000
_cell.length_c   1.000
_cell.angle_alpha   90.00
_cell.angle_beta   90.00
_cell.angle_gamma   90.00
#
_symmetry.space_group_name_H-M   'P 1'
#
loop_
_entity.id
_entity.type
_entity.pdbx_description
1 polymer ?
#
loop_
_entity_poly.entity_id
_entity_poly.type
_entity_poly.pdbx_seq_one_letter_code
_entity_poly.pdbx_strand_id
1 'polypeptide(L)'
;MPNQIRDLHTVDKDSHPYIFEQNATVSLKSSDGAVRLNVYRPKTDEKVPILVTYGPYGKDIPYADFHAKSYAEVNPQHKSEHSVWETPDPAFWTKHGYAVVRADERGTGQSPGLLDTMSRGTSEAFFEVIEWAAEQPWSTGKVGLLGISYYAGTQWRVAARQPKGLSAIVPWEGMSDYYRDRCRHGGILSDQFITFWWNRQVITDQYGRPGRKAAKWGPDTIEGDLSDEELAKNRQDQTIDNVKNHFRDDEYYATKDFDLANIKVPLLSVANWGGILLHLRGNVQGYMHAGWDLKYLRFITGRHDLPFYYEEEVELQRSFLDAFLKGDDRVGWSEKGKLPPVDMVLRKGDVGFNDAEAEKKYPRRTETEWPIARTQYTRFHLQPDHSLVKDKPYTGEEEKVSYKALGLLANPQLVQFTTPVFEQETEITGHIVAHLALSSSKANAEQKTTPSDIDVFLTLRYISPEGKEVFYTGTAGDPVPLTKGWLRMSLRKVEDQHPMHKEWLPYREYRSTDVQEVKADTVYEADVEVWPTNVVVEKGGKLIFEVSSGDTQGCGIFGHKHSVDRSEEKLGGVNNLHFSDKHQNFVVLPVVPPK
;
A
#
# COMPACT_ATOMS: atom_id res chain seq x y z
N MET A 1 -23.68 -21.15 -12.06
CA MET A 1 -22.38 -21.81 -11.81
C MET A 1 -22.55 -23.30 -11.98
N PRO A 2 -21.51 -24.04 -12.40
CA PRO A 2 -21.64 -25.45 -12.78
C PRO A 2 -21.83 -26.37 -11.57
N ASN A 3 -21.14 -26.09 -10.47
CA ASN A 3 -21.22 -26.89 -9.25
C ASN A 3 -22.49 -26.58 -8.45
N GLN A 4 -23.09 -27.63 -7.88
CA GLN A 4 -24.21 -27.50 -6.95
C GLN A 4 -23.70 -27.02 -5.59
N ILE A 5 -24.19 -25.86 -5.15
CA ILE A 5 -23.88 -25.30 -3.82
C ILE A 5 -24.53 -26.17 -2.74
N ARG A 6 -23.73 -26.63 -1.75
CA ARG A 6 -24.15 -27.49 -0.64
C ARG A 6 -24.03 -26.78 0.70
N ASP A 7 -24.69 -27.31 1.73
CA ASP A 7 -24.32 -26.93 3.09
C ASP A 7 -23.04 -27.71 3.48
N LEU A 8 -21.97 -26.97 3.78
CA LEU A 8 -20.66 -27.52 4.12
C LEU A 8 -20.31 -27.25 5.59
N HIS A 9 -21.24 -26.67 6.34
CA HIS A 9 -20.99 -26.18 7.68
C HIS A 9 -20.75 -27.31 8.67
N THR A 10 -19.61 -27.28 9.36
CA THR A 10 -19.30 -28.19 10.46
C THR A 10 -18.91 -27.40 11.71
N VAL A 11 -19.11 -28.00 12.89
CA VAL A 11 -18.79 -27.37 14.18
C VAL A 11 -17.97 -28.33 15.03
N ASP A 12 -16.77 -27.92 15.41
CA ASP A 12 -15.90 -28.59 16.39
C ASP A 12 -15.85 -27.76 17.68
N LYS A 13 -16.26 -28.36 18.79
CA LYS A 13 -16.28 -27.72 20.11
C LYS A 13 -15.17 -28.22 21.04
N ASP A 14 -14.45 -29.26 20.64
CA ASP A 14 -13.69 -30.11 21.55
C ASP A 14 -12.20 -30.13 21.22
N SER A 15 -11.82 -30.15 19.93
CA SER A 15 -10.43 -30.36 19.50
C SER A 15 -9.51 -29.16 19.74
N HIS A 16 -10.08 -27.96 19.90
CA HIS A 16 -9.32 -26.70 19.96
C HIS A 16 -9.64 -25.91 21.24
N PRO A 17 -8.81 -24.93 21.64
CA PRO A 17 -9.10 -24.04 22.77
C PRO A 17 -10.28 -23.08 22.52
N TYR A 18 -10.79 -23.03 21.29
CA TYR A 18 -11.97 -22.29 20.84
C TYR A 18 -12.97 -23.24 20.18
N ILE A 19 -14.19 -22.76 19.95
CA ILE A 19 -15.15 -23.41 19.05
C ILE A 19 -14.77 -23.02 17.63
N PHE A 20 -14.65 -24.02 16.75
CA PHE A 20 -14.33 -23.84 15.35
C PHE A 20 -15.53 -24.25 14.49
N GLU A 21 -16.09 -23.29 13.77
CA GLU A 21 -17.14 -23.51 12.79
C GLU A 21 -16.53 -23.37 11.39
N GLN A 22 -16.51 -24.43 10.60
CA GLN A 22 -15.85 -24.46 9.30
C GLN A 22 -16.89 -24.37 8.18
N ASN A 23 -16.59 -23.58 7.13
CA ASN A 23 -17.44 -23.41 5.94
C ASN A 23 -18.88 -22.97 6.23
N ALA A 24 -19.09 -22.17 7.29
CA ALA A 24 -20.34 -21.46 7.46
C ALA A 24 -20.60 -20.57 6.24
N THR A 25 -21.88 -20.33 5.94
CA THR A 25 -22.30 -19.79 4.64
C THR A 25 -23.04 -18.48 4.80
N VAL A 26 -22.58 -17.45 4.08
CA VAL A 26 -23.31 -16.20 3.88
C VAL A 26 -23.93 -16.25 2.49
N SER A 27 -25.26 -16.37 2.43
CA SER A 27 -26.00 -16.20 1.17
C SER A 27 -26.04 -14.72 0.83
N LEU A 28 -25.51 -14.35 -0.33
CA LEU A 28 -25.45 -12.97 -0.76
C LEU A 28 -26.83 -12.49 -1.24
N LYS A 29 -27.19 -11.26 -0.87
CA LYS A 29 -28.38 -10.53 -1.29
C LYS A 29 -28.10 -9.71 -2.54
N SER A 30 -26.86 -9.27 -2.72
CA SER A 30 -26.42 -8.47 -3.87
C SER A 30 -26.19 -9.29 -5.15
N SER A 31 -26.14 -10.63 -5.06
CA SER A 31 -25.99 -11.54 -6.20
C SER A 31 -26.42 -12.97 -5.86
N ASP A 32 -26.63 -13.83 -6.86
CA ASP A 32 -26.96 -15.27 -6.69
C ASP A 32 -25.75 -16.13 -6.20
N GLY A 33 -24.94 -15.58 -5.29
CA GLY A 33 -23.69 -16.17 -4.81
C GLY A 33 -23.70 -16.50 -3.32
N ALA A 34 -22.63 -17.17 -2.88
CA ALA A 34 -22.39 -17.47 -1.48
C ALA A 34 -20.93 -17.19 -1.13
N VAL A 35 -20.70 -16.77 0.12
CA VAL A 35 -19.37 -16.68 0.71
C VAL A 35 -19.24 -17.76 1.78
N ARG A 36 -18.13 -18.50 1.75
CA ARG A 36 -17.74 -19.46 2.78
C ARG A 36 -16.77 -18.82 3.74
N LEU A 37 -17.00 -19.04 5.02
CA LEU A 37 -16.16 -18.52 6.08
C LEU A 37 -15.94 -19.55 7.17
N ASN A 38 -14.90 -19.31 7.95
CA ASN A 38 -14.60 -20.00 9.19
C ASN A 38 -14.88 -19.04 10.36
N VAL A 39 -15.48 -19.56 11.43
CA VAL A 39 -15.68 -18.84 12.70
C VAL A 39 -14.85 -19.52 13.79
N TYR A 40 -14.07 -18.74 14.50
CA TYR A 40 -13.35 -19.15 15.70
C TYR A 40 -13.88 -18.32 16.86
N ARG A 41 -14.50 -18.94 17.87
CA ARG A 41 -15.07 -18.18 18.99
C ARG A 41 -14.73 -18.78 20.35
N PRO A 42 -14.63 -17.95 21.40
CA PRO A 42 -14.30 -18.43 22.74
C PRO A 42 -15.34 -19.45 23.25
N LYS A 43 -14.92 -20.38 24.11
CA LYS A 43 -15.81 -21.33 24.79
C LYS A 43 -16.55 -20.64 25.94
N THR A 44 -17.49 -19.76 25.59
CA THR A 44 -18.32 -18.99 26.52
C THR A 44 -19.76 -18.89 26.01
N ASP A 45 -20.70 -18.69 26.93
CA ASP A 45 -22.10 -18.37 26.63
C ASP A 45 -22.34 -16.86 26.49
N GLU A 46 -21.35 -16.04 26.84
CA GLU A 46 -21.42 -14.58 26.66
C GLU A 46 -21.30 -14.19 25.18
N LYS A 47 -22.00 -13.11 24.81
CA LYS A 47 -21.84 -12.50 23.49
C LYS A 47 -20.47 -11.82 23.39
N VAL A 48 -19.78 -12.00 22.27
CA VAL A 48 -18.43 -11.45 22.04
C VAL A 48 -18.37 -10.50 20.84
N PRO A 49 -17.46 -9.51 20.83
CA PRO A 49 -17.12 -8.75 19.63
C PRO A 49 -16.40 -9.64 18.60
N ILE A 50 -16.39 -9.21 17.33
CA ILE A 50 -15.85 -9.99 16.21
C ILE A 50 -14.74 -9.22 15.49
N LEU A 51 -13.69 -9.94 15.09
CA LEU A 51 -12.74 -9.50 14.08
C LEU A 51 -13.04 -10.22 12.76
N VAL A 52 -13.21 -9.48 11.67
CA VAL A 52 -13.51 -10.06 10.35
C VAL A 52 -12.36 -9.80 9.37
N THR A 53 -11.98 -10.84 8.61
CA THR A 53 -11.15 -10.74 7.41
C THR A 53 -11.84 -11.37 6.21
N TYR A 54 -11.66 -10.74 5.04
CA TYR A 54 -12.22 -11.18 3.75
C TYR A 54 -11.19 -10.93 2.65
N GLY A 55 -10.78 -11.98 1.94
CA GLY A 55 -9.73 -11.87 0.93
C GLY A 55 -9.43 -13.17 0.18
N PRO A 56 -8.52 -13.12 -0.80
CA PRO A 56 -8.36 -14.16 -1.82
C PRO A 56 -7.23 -15.17 -1.51
N TYR A 57 -6.67 -15.17 -0.30
CA TYR A 57 -5.48 -15.94 0.04
C TYR A 57 -5.77 -17.31 0.67
N GLY A 58 -7.03 -17.74 0.67
CA GLY A 58 -7.48 -19.00 1.23
C GLY A 58 -7.54 -19.03 2.76
N LYS A 59 -8.76 -19.12 3.30
CA LYS A 59 -9.01 -19.16 4.76
C LYS A 59 -8.49 -20.43 5.44
N ASP A 60 -8.22 -21.47 4.64
CA ASP A 60 -7.75 -22.81 5.05
C ASP A 60 -6.32 -23.12 4.57
N ILE A 61 -5.55 -22.11 4.13
CA ILE A 61 -4.13 -22.29 3.75
C ILE A 61 -3.25 -21.92 4.94
N PRO A 62 -2.58 -22.88 5.61
CA PRO A 62 -1.74 -22.58 6.77
C PRO A 62 -0.64 -21.58 6.42
N TYR A 63 -0.34 -20.65 7.34
CA TYR A 63 0.76 -19.68 7.15
C TYR A 63 2.06 -20.43 6.83
N ALA A 64 2.38 -21.50 7.56
CA ALA A 64 3.59 -22.31 7.32
C ALA A 64 3.75 -22.78 5.87
N ASP A 65 2.64 -23.10 5.19
CA ASP A 65 2.66 -23.51 3.77
C ASP A 65 2.66 -22.29 2.85
N PHE A 66 1.92 -21.23 3.21
CA PHE A 66 1.88 -20.00 2.44
C PHE A 66 3.24 -19.31 2.39
N HIS A 67 3.95 -19.17 3.51
CA HIS A 67 5.25 -18.50 3.58
C HIS A 67 6.13 -19.02 4.73
N ALA A 68 6.63 -20.25 4.60
CA ALA A 68 7.44 -20.94 5.62
C ALA A 68 8.56 -20.10 6.27
N LYS A 69 9.36 -19.37 5.46
CA LYS A 69 10.47 -18.54 5.98
C LYS A 69 9.97 -17.45 6.93
N SER A 70 8.94 -16.71 6.53
CA SER A 70 8.30 -15.70 7.37
C SER A 70 7.67 -16.32 8.61
N TYR A 71 6.92 -17.42 8.43
CA TYR A 71 6.30 -18.13 9.54
C TYR A 71 7.31 -18.52 10.61
N ALA A 72 8.53 -18.94 10.24
CA ALA A 72 9.58 -19.27 11.22
C ALA A 72 9.89 -18.10 12.18
N GLU A 73 9.76 -16.86 11.73
CA GLU A 73 10.07 -15.64 12.49
C GLU A 73 8.86 -15.05 13.24
N VAL A 74 7.63 -15.48 12.92
CA VAL A 74 6.42 -15.01 13.61
C VAL A 74 6.48 -15.32 15.11
N ASN A 75 5.96 -14.40 15.92
CA ASN A 75 5.81 -14.57 17.36
C ASN A 75 5.10 -15.92 17.67
N PRO A 76 5.65 -16.79 18.52
CA PRO A 76 5.07 -18.10 18.84
C PRO A 76 3.61 -18.08 19.31
N GLN A 77 3.14 -16.98 19.89
CA GLN A 77 1.74 -16.85 20.31
C GLN A 77 0.74 -16.80 19.14
N HIS A 78 1.22 -16.51 17.93
CA HIS A 78 0.42 -16.39 16.71
C HIS A 78 0.62 -17.56 15.73
N LYS A 79 1.17 -18.67 16.24
CA LYS A 79 1.46 -19.90 15.48
C LYS A 79 0.46 -21.01 15.77
N SER A 80 -0.83 -20.67 15.93
CA SER A 80 -1.84 -21.71 16.11
C SER A 80 -2.03 -22.54 14.83
N GLU A 81 -2.66 -23.71 14.97
CA GLU A 81 -2.99 -24.60 13.85
C GLU A 81 -3.73 -23.87 12.71
N HIS A 82 -4.57 -22.89 13.07
CA HIS A 82 -5.38 -22.12 12.12
C HIS A 82 -4.79 -20.73 11.81
N SER A 83 -3.49 -20.54 12.05
CA SER A 83 -2.77 -19.33 11.67
C SER A 83 -2.66 -19.25 10.14
N VAL A 84 -3.05 -18.10 9.58
CA VAL A 84 -3.07 -17.85 8.13
C VAL A 84 -2.41 -16.51 7.83
N TRP A 85 -1.69 -16.46 6.71
CA TRP A 85 -0.98 -15.29 6.19
C TRP A 85 -1.81 -14.01 6.34
N GLU A 86 -1.19 -12.97 6.91
CA GLU A 86 -1.76 -11.60 7.05
C GLU A 86 -3.05 -11.45 7.87
N THR A 87 -3.47 -12.48 8.63
CA THR A 87 -4.71 -12.43 9.41
C THR A 87 -4.47 -12.57 10.92
N PRO A 88 -5.41 -12.08 11.76
CA PRO A 88 -5.39 -12.32 13.21
C PRO A 88 -5.34 -13.84 13.53
N ASP A 89 -4.44 -14.24 14.43
CA ASP A 89 -4.38 -15.64 14.90
C ASP A 89 -5.60 -15.98 15.79
N PRO A 90 -6.40 -17.00 15.44
CA PRO A 90 -7.64 -17.27 16.17
C PRO A 90 -7.41 -17.73 17.61
N ALA A 91 -6.33 -18.44 17.93
CA ALA A 91 -6.05 -18.87 19.31
C ALA A 91 -5.75 -17.68 20.22
N PHE A 92 -4.95 -16.73 19.73
CA PHE A 92 -4.63 -15.51 20.47
C PHE A 92 -5.90 -14.69 20.73
N TRP A 93 -6.64 -14.33 19.68
CA TRP A 93 -7.75 -13.39 19.81
C TRP A 93 -8.97 -13.98 20.56
N THR A 94 -9.22 -15.28 20.43
CA THR A 94 -10.29 -15.95 21.22
C THR A 94 -9.95 -16.02 22.71
N LYS A 95 -8.67 -16.22 23.08
CA LYS A 95 -8.23 -16.11 24.48
C LYS A 95 -8.46 -14.70 25.05
N HIS A 96 -8.45 -13.68 24.20
CA HIS A 96 -8.75 -12.29 24.57
C HIS A 96 -10.23 -11.91 24.38
N GLY A 97 -11.14 -12.87 24.26
CA GLY A 97 -12.59 -12.60 24.26
C GLY A 97 -13.13 -12.01 22.95
N TYR A 98 -12.46 -12.27 21.83
CA TYR A 98 -12.97 -11.98 20.49
C TYR A 98 -13.39 -13.25 19.76
N ALA A 99 -14.43 -13.18 18.94
CA ALA A 99 -14.57 -14.10 17.83
C ALA A 99 -13.72 -13.63 16.64
N VAL A 100 -13.20 -14.57 15.84
CA VAL A 100 -12.52 -14.30 14.57
C VAL A 100 -13.32 -14.96 13.46
N VAL A 101 -13.68 -14.17 12.45
CA VAL A 101 -14.36 -14.63 11.23
C VAL A 101 -13.41 -14.42 10.06
N ARG A 102 -13.07 -15.50 9.36
CA ARG A 102 -12.19 -15.47 8.18
C ARG A 102 -12.95 -16.00 6.97
N ALA A 103 -13.14 -15.16 5.96
CA ALA A 103 -13.94 -15.46 4.78
C ALA A 103 -13.08 -15.55 3.52
N ASP A 104 -13.33 -16.58 2.72
CA ASP A 104 -12.80 -16.66 1.36
C ASP A 104 -13.53 -15.63 0.50
N GLU A 105 -12.79 -14.80 -0.21
CA GLU A 105 -13.38 -13.89 -1.17
C GLU A 105 -14.16 -14.65 -2.24
N ARG A 106 -15.27 -14.07 -2.70
CA ARG A 106 -16.09 -14.62 -3.79
C ARG A 106 -15.21 -15.03 -4.99
N GLY A 107 -15.28 -16.30 -5.40
CA GLY A 107 -14.49 -16.87 -6.49
C GLY A 107 -13.16 -17.51 -6.05
N THR A 108 -12.85 -17.55 -4.75
CA THR A 108 -11.64 -18.18 -4.17
C THR A 108 -12.00 -19.25 -3.14
N GLY A 109 -11.03 -20.09 -2.77
CA GLY A 109 -11.18 -21.00 -1.65
C GLY A 109 -12.35 -21.97 -1.84
N GLN A 110 -13.29 -21.92 -0.90
CA GLN A 110 -14.57 -22.64 -0.96
C GLN A 110 -15.74 -21.73 -1.37
N SER A 111 -15.51 -20.43 -1.60
CA SER A 111 -16.52 -19.44 -2.01
C SER A 111 -16.73 -19.46 -3.53
N PRO A 112 -17.88 -19.94 -4.04
CA PRO A 112 -18.13 -19.97 -5.46
C PRO A 112 -18.38 -18.55 -6.00
N GLY A 113 -18.00 -18.28 -7.25
CA GLY A 113 -18.29 -17.00 -7.90
C GLY A 113 -17.31 -16.63 -9.00
N LEU A 114 -17.43 -15.39 -9.47
CA LEU A 114 -16.44 -14.78 -10.36
C LEU A 114 -15.26 -14.27 -9.51
N LEU A 115 -14.06 -14.77 -9.80
CA LEU A 115 -12.80 -14.27 -9.26
C LEU A 115 -12.49 -12.90 -9.89
N ASP A 116 -12.83 -11.83 -9.18
CA ASP A 116 -12.60 -10.45 -9.59
C ASP A 116 -12.20 -9.64 -8.36
N THR A 117 -10.94 -9.83 -7.95
CA THR A 117 -10.43 -9.27 -6.71
C THR A 117 -10.50 -7.75 -6.70
N MET A 118 -10.75 -7.16 -5.52
CA MET A 118 -10.86 -5.70 -5.33
C MET A 118 -11.90 -5.04 -6.24
N SER A 119 -12.97 -5.76 -6.61
CA SER A 119 -14.07 -5.24 -7.42
C SER A 119 -15.21 -4.69 -6.58
N ARG A 120 -16.20 -4.11 -7.25
CA ARG A 120 -17.48 -3.75 -6.62
C ARG A 120 -18.16 -4.99 -6.02
N GLY A 121 -18.19 -6.10 -6.77
CA GLY A 121 -18.84 -7.34 -6.31
C GLY A 121 -18.20 -7.92 -5.05
N THR A 122 -16.88 -7.86 -4.93
CA THR A 122 -16.20 -8.31 -3.70
C THR A 122 -16.43 -7.35 -2.54
N SER A 123 -16.58 -6.05 -2.81
CA SER A 123 -16.92 -5.04 -1.78
C SER A 123 -18.34 -5.22 -1.23
N GLU A 124 -19.34 -5.52 -2.09
CA GLU A 124 -20.70 -5.85 -1.65
C GLU A 124 -20.74 -7.14 -0.82
N ALA A 125 -20.00 -8.17 -1.25
CA ALA A 125 -19.92 -9.41 -0.50
C ALA A 125 -19.29 -9.20 0.88
N PHE A 126 -18.24 -8.38 0.98
CA PHE A 126 -17.64 -8.07 2.28
C PHE A 126 -18.58 -7.26 3.19
N PHE A 127 -19.33 -6.31 2.63
CA PHE A 127 -20.38 -5.58 3.37
C PHE A 127 -21.37 -6.57 4.02
N GLU A 128 -21.85 -7.54 3.25
CA GLU A 128 -22.82 -8.53 3.75
C GLU A 128 -22.22 -9.53 4.74
N VAL A 129 -20.95 -9.90 4.59
CA VAL A 129 -20.22 -10.74 5.58
C VAL A 129 -20.13 -10.02 6.92
N ILE A 130 -19.89 -8.71 6.92
CA ILE A 130 -19.85 -7.90 8.16
C ILE A 130 -21.22 -7.88 8.84
N GLU A 131 -22.29 -7.60 8.09
CA GLU A 131 -23.65 -7.60 8.66
C GLU A 131 -24.06 -8.98 9.17
N TRP A 132 -23.74 -10.04 8.41
CA TRP A 132 -23.97 -11.42 8.85
C TRP A 132 -23.26 -11.71 10.16
N ALA A 133 -21.99 -11.33 10.29
CA ALA A 133 -21.22 -11.54 11.51
C ALA A 133 -21.82 -10.78 12.70
N ALA A 134 -22.24 -9.53 12.49
CA ALA A 134 -22.90 -8.71 13.51
C ALA A 134 -24.22 -9.32 14.02
N GLU A 135 -24.94 -10.06 13.17
CA GLU A 135 -26.27 -10.60 13.49
C GLU A 135 -26.27 -12.00 14.11
N GLN A 136 -25.09 -12.62 14.29
CA GLN A 136 -25.01 -13.95 14.91
C GLN A 136 -25.46 -13.94 16.38
N PRO A 137 -26.08 -15.02 16.88
CA PRO A 137 -26.62 -15.07 18.24
C PRO A 137 -25.57 -14.93 19.35
N TRP A 138 -24.32 -15.29 19.06
CA TRP A 138 -23.17 -15.14 19.96
C TRP A 138 -22.41 -13.81 19.78
N SER A 139 -22.90 -12.92 18.90
CA SER A 139 -22.30 -11.62 18.61
C SER A 139 -22.85 -10.52 19.54
N THR A 140 -21.97 -9.60 19.95
CA THR A 140 -22.37 -8.31 20.57
C THR A 140 -22.98 -7.32 19.57
N GLY A 141 -22.92 -7.62 18.27
CA GLY A 141 -23.25 -6.70 17.19
C GLY A 141 -22.11 -5.76 16.79
N LYS A 142 -20.97 -5.82 17.48
CA LYS A 142 -19.79 -4.98 17.20
C LYS A 142 -18.73 -5.76 16.43
N VAL A 143 -18.43 -5.28 15.24
CA VAL A 143 -17.43 -5.85 14.31
C VAL A 143 -16.25 -4.89 14.16
N GLY A 144 -15.03 -5.40 14.32
CA GLY A 144 -13.80 -4.76 13.91
C GLY A 144 -13.18 -5.42 12.69
N LEU A 145 -12.45 -4.65 11.90
CA LEU A 145 -11.63 -5.18 10.81
C LEU A 145 -10.16 -5.04 11.18
N LEU A 146 -9.40 -6.12 11.03
CA LEU A 146 -7.98 -6.20 11.36
C LEU A 146 -7.29 -7.17 10.40
N GLY A 147 -6.25 -6.73 9.72
CA GLY A 147 -5.48 -7.54 8.79
C GLY A 147 -4.47 -6.69 8.02
N ILE A 148 -3.60 -7.35 7.26
CA ILE A 148 -2.49 -6.74 6.54
C ILE A 148 -2.79 -6.68 5.02
N SER A 149 -2.13 -5.80 4.27
CA SER A 149 -2.11 -5.75 2.79
C SER A 149 -3.49 -5.71 2.13
N TYR A 150 -3.92 -6.81 1.54
CA TYR A 150 -5.22 -6.95 0.90
C TYR A 150 -6.34 -6.82 1.92
N TYR A 151 -6.19 -7.50 3.07
CA TYR A 151 -7.15 -7.43 4.18
C TYR A 151 -7.18 -6.06 4.84
N ALA A 152 -6.14 -5.24 4.70
CA ALA A 152 -6.14 -3.83 5.10
C ALA A 152 -6.80 -2.94 4.03
N GLY A 153 -6.42 -3.13 2.76
CA GLY A 153 -6.93 -2.35 1.64
C GLY A 153 -8.44 -2.49 1.43
N THR A 154 -9.01 -3.67 1.67
CA THR A 154 -10.47 -3.88 1.60
C THR A 154 -11.22 -3.18 2.73
N GLN A 155 -10.59 -2.92 3.89
CA GLN A 155 -11.24 -2.23 5.01
C GLN A 155 -11.66 -0.81 4.64
N TRP A 156 -10.79 -0.07 3.95
CA TRP A 156 -11.07 1.29 3.51
C TRP A 156 -12.35 1.34 2.67
N ARG A 157 -12.49 0.38 1.75
CA ARG A 157 -13.60 0.33 0.79
C ARG A 157 -14.90 -0.04 1.46
N VAL A 158 -14.88 -1.12 2.25
CA VAL A 158 -16.10 -1.61 2.90
C VAL A 158 -16.54 -0.65 4.02
N ALA A 159 -15.61 0.00 4.71
CA ALA A 159 -15.94 1.00 5.73
C ALA A 159 -16.60 2.24 5.13
N ALA A 160 -16.19 2.66 3.93
CA ALA A 160 -16.87 3.74 3.19
C ALA A 160 -18.31 3.37 2.78
N ARG A 161 -18.65 2.08 2.80
CA ARG A 161 -20.01 1.58 2.56
C ARG A 161 -20.88 1.52 3.82
N GLN A 162 -20.29 1.73 5.00
CA GLN A 162 -20.99 1.82 6.29
C GLN A 162 -21.89 0.60 6.61
N PRO A 163 -21.40 -0.65 6.55
CA PRO A 163 -22.17 -1.82 6.94
C PRO A 163 -22.61 -1.75 8.40
N LYS A 164 -23.83 -2.24 8.67
CA LYS A 164 -24.36 -2.33 10.03
C LYS A 164 -23.45 -3.22 10.89
N GLY A 165 -23.15 -2.74 12.10
CA GLY A 165 -22.32 -3.45 13.07
C GLY A 165 -20.82 -3.16 12.99
N LEU A 166 -20.33 -2.62 11.86
CA LEU A 166 -18.94 -2.16 11.78
C LEU A 166 -18.71 -1.03 12.79
N SER A 167 -17.73 -1.24 13.66
CA SER A 167 -17.48 -0.39 14.84
C SER A 167 -16.05 0.14 14.90
N ALA A 168 -15.08 -0.47 14.22
CA ALA A 168 -13.70 0.02 14.11
C ALA A 168 -12.95 -0.65 12.94
N ILE A 169 -11.94 0.02 12.39
CA ILE A 169 -11.01 -0.56 11.40
C ILE A 169 -9.55 -0.35 11.81
N VAL A 170 -8.70 -1.33 11.52
CA VAL A 170 -7.24 -1.28 11.72
C VAL A 170 -6.56 -1.70 10.41
N PRO A 171 -6.52 -0.81 9.41
CA PRO A 171 -5.82 -1.07 8.15
C PRO A 171 -4.30 -1.03 8.39
N TRP A 172 -3.72 -2.21 8.54
CA TRP A 172 -2.28 -2.39 8.72
C TRP A 172 -1.58 -2.55 7.38
N GLU A 173 -0.81 -1.56 6.94
CA GLU A 173 -0.17 -1.54 5.62
C GLU A 173 -1.16 -1.88 4.48
N GLY A 174 -2.15 -1.00 4.25
CA GLY A 174 -3.22 -1.19 3.27
C GLY A 174 -3.33 -0.01 2.31
N MET A 175 -3.31 -0.30 1.00
CA MET A 175 -3.54 0.72 -0.03
C MET A 175 -4.98 1.26 0.04
N SER A 176 -5.16 2.57 -0.18
CA SER A 176 -6.47 3.23 -0.14
C SER A 176 -6.96 3.63 -1.53
N ASP A 177 -6.04 3.83 -2.47
CA ASP A 177 -6.32 4.16 -3.86
C ASP A 177 -5.84 3.02 -4.76
N TYR A 178 -6.79 2.28 -5.32
CA TYR A 178 -6.48 1.12 -6.16
C TYR A 178 -5.57 1.45 -7.35
N TYR A 179 -5.76 2.64 -7.94
CA TYR A 179 -5.03 3.07 -9.12
C TYR A 179 -3.66 3.59 -8.70
N ARG A 180 -3.62 4.63 -7.85
CA ARG A 180 -2.40 5.42 -7.59
C ARG A 180 -1.41 4.75 -6.65
N ASP A 181 -1.87 3.88 -5.76
CA ASP A 181 -1.01 3.24 -4.75
C ASP A 181 -0.46 1.89 -5.23
N ARG A 182 -1.05 1.29 -6.28
CA ARG A 182 -0.84 -0.12 -6.63
C ARG A 182 -0.65 -0.37 -8.11
N CYS A 183 -1.63 0.00 -8.94
CA CYS A 183 -1.62 -0.39 -10.36
C CYS A 183 -0.76 0.56 -11.20
N ARG A 184 -0.82 1.87 -10.93
CA ARG A 184 -0.13 2.90 -11.71
C ARG A 184 0.46 4.00 -10.82
N HIS A 185 1.78 4.01 -10.67
CA HIS A 185 2.48 5.09 -9.97
C HIS A 185 2.73 6.25 -10.92
N GLY A 186 2.15 7.43 -10.61
CA GLY A 186 2.27 8.60 -11.50
C GLY A 186 1.67 8.38 -12.90
N GLY A 187 0.79 7.38 -13.07
CA GLY A 187 0.26 6.95 -14.36
C GLY A 187 1.04 5.86 -15.10
N ILE A 188 2.23 5.50 -14.61
CA ILE A 188 3.10 4.46 -15.19
C ILE A 188 2.67 3.09 -14.66
N LEU A 189 2.53 2.09 -15.52
CA LEU A 189 2.10 0.75 -15.11
C LEU A 189 3.13 0.05 -14.21
N SER A 190 2.71 -0.34 -13.00
CA SER A 190 3.45 -1.18 -12.06
C SER A 190 3.05 -2.64 -12.28
N ASP A 191 3.72 -3.33 -13.20
CA ASP A 191 3.28 -4.64 -13.71
C ASP A 191 3.85 -5.83 -12.94
N GLN A 192 5.06 -5.70 -12.40
CA GLN A 192 5.80 -6.86 -11.88
C GLN A 192 5.18 -7.44 -10.59
N PHE A 193 4.76 -6.58 -9.66
CA PHE A 193 4.16 -7.02 -8.41
C PHE A 193 2.82 -7.69 -8.68
N ILE A 194 1.98 -7.07 -9.51
CA ILE A 194 0.68 -7.61 -9.90
C ILE A 194 0.83 -9.00 -10.52
N THR A 195 1.79 -9.16 -11.43
CA THR A 195 2.07 -10.44 -12.08
C THR A 195 2.50 -11.51 -11.07
N PHE A 196 3.41 -11.19 -10.16
CA PHE A 196 3.85 -12.13 -9.11
C PHE A 196 2.70 -12.48 -8.16
N TRP A 197 2.04 -11.47 -7.62
CA TRP A 197 0.95 -11.58 -6.65
C TRP A 197 -0.21 -12.40 -7.22
N TRP A 198 -0.69 -12.07 -8.42
CA TRP A 198 -1.81 -12.75 -9.06
C TRP A 198 -1.52 -14.23 -9.28
N ASN A 199 -0.40 -14.52 -9.94
CA ASN A 199 -0.07 -15.89 -10.37
C ASN A 199 0.27 -16.82 -9.20
N ARG A 200 0.80 -16.27 -8.10
CA ARG A 200 1.22 -17.05 -6.94
C ARG A 200 0.15 -17.14 -5.86
N GLN A 201 -0.55 -16.04 -5.56
CA GLN A 201 -1.36 -15.91 -4.36
C GLN A 201 -2.86 -15.99 -4.62
N VAL A 202 -3.32 -15.57 -5.81
CA VAL A 202 -4.75 -15.41 -6.09
C VAL A 202 -5.28 -16.53 -6.97
N ILE A 203 -4.76 -16.67 -8.19
CA ILE A 203 -5.29 -17.66 -9.14
C ILE A 203 -5.06 -19.10 -8.67
N THR A 204 -4.05 -19.32 -7.82
CA THR A 204 -3.76 -20.61 -7.17
C THR A 204 -4.85 -21.04 -6.19
N ASP A 205 -5.64 -20.09 -5.67
CA ASP A 205 -6.76 -20.35 -4.79
C ASP A 205 -8.12 -20.17 -5.48
N GLN A 206 -8.16 -20.11 -6.82
CA GLN A 206 -9.42 -19.99 -7.55
C GLN A 206 -10.39 -21.14 -7.21
N TYR A 207 -11.65 -20.80 -6.92
CA TYR A 207 -12.70 -21.78 -6.66
C TYR A 207 -12.86 -22.74 -7.85
N GLY A 208 -12.93 -24.04 -7.54
CA GLY A 208 -13.03 -25.10 -8.56
C GLY A 208 -11.71 -25.51 -9.19
N ARG A 209 -10.57 -24.94 -8.77
CA ARG A 209 -9.26 -25.33 -9.28
C ARG A 209 -8.83 -26.69 -8.70
N PRO A 210 -8.49 -27.70 -9.54
CA PRO A 210 -8.02 -28.99 -9.07
C PRO A 210 -6.59 -28.94 -8.51
N GLY A 211 -6.27 -29.86 -7.60
CA GLY A 211 -4.90 -30.18 -7.19
C GLY A 211 -4.27 -29.23 -6.17
N ARG A 212 -5.05 -28.34 -5.55
CA ARG A 212 -4.58 -27.46 -4.45
C ARG A 212 -4.05 -28.26 -3.28
N LYS A 213 -4.76 -29.33 -2.89
CA LYS A 213 -4.33 -30.23 -1.81
C LYS A 213 -3.00 -30.90 -2.11
N ALA A 214 -2.85 -31.42 -3.33
CA ALA A 214 -1.62 -32.09 -3.76
C ALA A 214 -0.42 -31.12 -3.78
N ALA A 215 -0.66 -29.84 -4.11
CA ALA A 215 0.33 -28.78 -4.08
C ALA A 215 0.61 -28.21 -2.67
N LYS A 216 -0.04 -28.73 -1.62
CA LYS A 216 -0.02 -28.18 -0.25
C LYS A 216 -0.46 -26.71 -0.19
N TRP A 217 -1.50 -26.38 -0.95
CA TRP A 217 -2.05 -25.02 -1.06
C TRP A 217 -3.50 -24.98 -0.58
N GLY A 218 -3.76 -25.52 0.60
CA GLY A 218 -5.10 -25.69 1.16
C GLY A 218 -5.86 -26.90 0.58
N PRO A 219 -7.11 -27.12 1.03
CA PRO A 219 -7.96 -28.20 0.52
C PRO A 219 -8.43 -27.92 -0.91
N ASP A 220 -8.70 -28.99 -1.66
CA ASP A 220 -9.41 -28.86 -2.93
C ASP A 220 -10.85 -28.35 -2.70
N THR A 221 -11.48 -27.87 -3.76
CA THR A 221 -12.86 -27.40 -3.70
C THR A 221 -13.78 -28.56 -3.37
N ILE A 222 -14.48 -28.48 -2.24
CA ILE A 222 -15.27 -29.63 -1.73
C ILE A 222 -16.39 -29.97 -2.73
N GLU A 223 -16.99 -28.96 -3.35
CA GLU A 223 -18.08 -29.07 -4.34
C GLU A 223 -17.64 -29.53 -5.73
N GLY A 224 -16.35 -29.80 -5.93
CA GLY A 224 -15.80 -30.36 -7.16
C GLY A 224 -15.02 -29.36 -8.01
N ASP A 225 -14.35 -29.91 -9.01
CA ASP A 225 -13.51 -29.16 -9.93
C ASP A 225 -14.34 -28.55 -11.08
N LEU A 226 -13.86 -27.44 -11.62
CA LEU A 226 -14.40 -26.80 -12.82
C LEU A 226 -13.51 -27.12 -14.03
N SER A 227 -14.09 -27.12 -15.24
CA SER A 227 -13.28 -27.24 -16.46
C SER A 227 -12.38 -26.00 -16.65
N ASP A 228 -11.33 -26.12 -17.46
CA ASP A 228 -10.46 -24.99 -17.79
C ASP A 228 -11.24 -23.84 -18.46
N GLU A 229 -12.26 -24.15 -19.29
CA GLU A 229 -13.12 -23.12 -19.89
C GLU A 229 -13.98 -22.41 -18.83
N GLU A 230 -14.48 -23.15 -17.84
CA GLU A 230 -15.28 -22.59 -16.75
C GLU A 230 -14.43 -21.73 -15.81
N LEU A 231 -13.21 -22.18 -15.48
CA LEU A 231 -12.25 -21.39 -14.71
C LEU A 231 -11.88 -20.10 -15.44
N ALA A 232 -11.65 -20.17 -16.76
CA ALA A 232 -11.38 -18.99 -17.58
C ALA A 232 -12.56 -18.02 -17.65
N LYS A 233 -13.79 -18.55 -17.76
CA LYS A 233 -15.01 -17.74 -17.76
C LYS A 233 -15.31 -17.10 -16.39
N ASN A 234 -14.90 -17.75 -15.31
CA ASN A 234 -15.13 -17.31 -13.93
C ASN A 234 -13.94 -16.54 -13.33
N ARG A 235 -13.13 -15.84 -14.15
CA ARG A 235 -12.09 -14.93 -13.65
C ARG A 235 -11.98 -13.64 -14.47
N GLN A 236 -11.63 -12.55 -13.79
CA GLN A 236 -11.11 -11.31 -14.38
C GLN A 236 -9.63 -11.20 -14.03
N ASP A 237 -8.76 -11.33 -15.03
CA ASP A 237 -7.33 -11.44 -14.81
C ASP A 237 -6.67 -10.06 -14.70
N GLN A 238 -6.21 -9.72 -13.49
CA GLN A 238 -5.61 -8.41 -13.24
C GLN A 238 -4.30 -8.17 -14.01
N THR A 239 -3.60 -9.22 -14.45
CA THR A 239 -2.40 -9.06 -15.30
C THR A 239 -2.78 -8.59 -16.70
N ILE A 240 -4.00 -8.90 -17.15
CA ILE A 240 -4.54 -8.46 -18.44
C ILE A 240 -5.27 -7.12 -18.27
N ASP A 241 -6.10 -7.00 -17.24
CA ASP A 241 -6.94 -5.81 -17.04
C ASP A 241 -6.13 -4.54 -16.80
N ASN A 242 -5.06 -4.61 -15.99
CA ASN A 242 -4.24 -3.43 -15.71
C ASN A 242 -3.42 -2.97 -16.93
N VAL A 243 -3.15 -3.88 -17.87
CA VAL A 243 -2.52 -3.56 -19.17
C VAL A 243 -3.56 -2.94 -20.12
N LYS A 244 -4.78 -3.49 -20.15
CA LYS A 244 -5.85 -3.02 -21.04
C LYS A 244 -6.40 -1.65 -20.64
N ASN A 245 -6.47 -1.37 -19.34
CA ASN A 245 -7.02 -0.14 -18.80
C ASN A 245 -5.89 0.81 -18.36
N HIS A 246 -6.02 2.08 -18.71
CA HIS A 246 -4.99 3.10 -18.58
C HIS A 246 -5.39 4.24 -17.65
N PHE A 247 -6.66 4.65 -17.70
CA PHE A 247 -7.12 5.87 -17.04
C PHE A 247 -8.12 5.55 -15.94
N ARG A 248 -8.19 6.39 -14.91
CA ARG A 248 -9.05 6.15 -13.74
C ARG A 248 -10.55 6.12 -14.10
N ASP A 249 -10.94 6.81 -15.17
CA ASP A 249 -12.29 6.83 -15.72
C ASP A 249 -12.61 5.64 -16.64
N ASP A 250 -11.65 4.76 -16.93
CA ASP A 250 -11.96 3.47 -17.55
C ASP A 250 -12.85 2.65 -16.59
N GLU A 251 -13.88 1.99 -17.13
CA GLU A 251 -14.90 1.26 -16.35
C GLU A 251 -14.27 0.31 -15.31
N TYR A 252 -13.16 -0.34 -15.66
CA TYR A 252 -12.42 -1.23 -14.77
C TYR A 252 -11.92 -0.53 -13.48
N TYR A 253 -11.35 0.67 -13.59
CA TYR A 253 -10.84 1.40 -12.43
C TYR A 253 -11.95 2.20 -11.72
N ALA A 254 -12.85 2.81 -12.49
CA ALA A 254 -13.94 3.63 -11.96
C ALA A 254 -14.85 2.84 -11.01
N THR A 255 -15.07 1.56 -11.26
CA THR A 255 -15.88 0.68 -10.40
C THR A 255 -15.24 0.34 -9.05
N LYS A 256 -13.95 0.66 -8.87
CA LYS A 256 -13.16 0.38 -7.66
C LYS A 256 -12.91 1.62 -6.81
N ASP A 257 -13.42 2.77 -7.26
CA ASP A 257 -13.28 4.05 -6.59
C ASP A 257 -14.35 4.22 -5.49
N PHE A 258 -13.97 4.83 -4.38
CA PHE A 258 -14.85 5.08 -3.25
C PHE A 258 -14.41 6.32 -2.50
N ASP A 259 -15.37 7.01 -1.90
CA ASP A 259 -15.10 8.22 -1.12
C ASP A 259 -14.73 7.85 0.32
N LEU A 260 -13.46 8.03 0.66
CA LEU A 260 -12.92 7.83 2.01
C LEU A 260 -13.64 8.70 3.06
N ALA A 261 -14.20 9.85 2.68
CA ALA A 261 -14.95 10.70 3.61
C ALA A 261 -16.23 10.03 4.14
N ASN A 262 -16.70 8.96 3.49
CA ASN A 262 -17.83 8.16 3.95
C ASN A 262 -17.47 7.17 5.07
N ILE A 263 -16.20 7.04 5.45
CA ILE A 263 -15.81 6.23 6.62
C ILE A 263 -16.26 6.94 7.89
N LYS A 264 -17.17 6.32 8.65
CA LYS A 264 -17.79 6.87 9.88
C LYS A 264 -17.56 6.00 11.12
N VAL A 265 -16.43 5.32 11.17
CA VAL A 265 -16.00 4.50 12.31
C VAL A 265 -14.58 4.89 12.73
N PRO A 266 -14.23 4.70 14.02
CA PRO A 266 -12.87 4.81 14.50
C PRO A 266 -11.88 4.03 13.64
N LEU A 267 -10.69 4.61 13.41
CA LEU A 267 -9.64 3.94 12.64
C LEU A 267 -8.24 4.13 13.23
N LEU A 268 -7.44 3.07 13.15
CA LEU A 268 -6.00 3.06 13.41
C LEU A 268 -5.28 2.66 12.11
N SER A 269 -4.81 3.65 11.35
CA SER A 269 -4.03 3.45 10.14
C SER A 269 -2.57 3.20 10.50
N VAL A 270 -2.02 2.05 10.12
CA VAL A 270 -0.61 1.73 10.38
C VAL A 270 0.16 1.73 9.07
N ALA A 271 0.98 2.76 8.88
CA ALA A 271 1.85 2.95 7.73
C ALA A 271 3.28 2.46 8.05
N ASN A 272 4.00 1.97 7.04
CA ASN A 272 5.39 1.54 7.21
C ASN A 272 6.31 2.36 6.30
N TRP A 273 7.35 2.95 6.89
CA TRP A 273 8.33 3.76 6.16
C TRP A 273 9.08 2.99 5.07
N GLY A 274 9.15 1.66 5.17
CA GLY A 274 9.71 0.76 4.17
C GLY A 274 8.77 0.42 3.01
N GLY A 275 7.47 0.69 3.16
CA GLY A 275 6.41 0.38 2.19
C GLY A 275 6.35 1.34 0.99
N ILE A 276 7.51 1.82 0.51
CA ILE A 276 7.68 2.95 -0.42
C ILE A 276 7.18 2.71 -1.86
N LEU A 277 6.55 1.56 -2.13
CA LEU A 277 6.13 1.12 -3.47
C LEU A 277 4.73 0.50 -3.50
N LEU A 278 4.02 0.46 -2.37
CA LEU A 278 2.66 -0.06 -2.32
C LEU A 278 1.81 0.63 -1.24
N HIS A 279 2.01 0.31 0.04
CA HIS A 279 1.03 0.62 1.07
C HIS A 279 1.24 1.97 1.77
N LEU A 280 2.47 2.48 1.86
CA LEU A 280 2.80 3.68 2.63
C LEU A 280 1.92 4.88 2.26
N ARG A 281 1.81 5.17 0.96
CA ARG A 281 0.96 6.25 0.45
C ARG A 281 -0.49 6.04 0.85
N GLY A 282 -1.02 4.84 0.65
CA GLY A 282 -2.42 4.52 0.92
C GLY A 282 -2.83 4.66 2.38
N ASN A 283 -2.00 4.24 3.33
CA ASN A 283 -2.30 4.44 4.75
C ASN A 283 -2.34 5.92 5.14
N VAL A 284 -1.43 6.72 4.59
CA VAL A 284 -1.37 8.17 4.84
C VAL A 284 -2.59 8.87 4.23
N GLN A 285 -2.92 8.59 2.96
CA GLN A 285 -4.07 9.17 2.28
C GLN A 285 -5.39 8.70 2.92
N GLY A 286 -5.51 7.43 3.27
CA GLY A 286 -6.63 6.85 4.00
C GLY A 286 -6.90 7.59 5.32
N TYR A 287 -5.86 7.84 6.12
CA TYR A 287 -5.98 8.65 7.33
C TYR A 287 -6.40 10.10 7.03
N MET A 288 -5.75 10.77 6.07
CA MET A 288 -6.02 12.17 5.76
C MET A 288 -7.48 12.39 5.31
N HIS A 289 -8.03 11.48 4.51
CA HIS A 289 -9.34 11.65 3.87
C HIS A 289 -10.49 10.91 4.54
N ALA A 290 -10.22 10.00 5.49
CA ALA A 290 -11.28 9.38 6.27
C ALA A 290 -12.10 10.43 7.04
N GLY A 291 -13.42 10.33 6.95
CA GLY A 291 -14.37 11.34 7.44
C GLY A 291 -14.81 11.16 8.90
N TRP A 292 -14.01 10.46 9.71
CA TRP A 292 -14.24 10.26 11.15
C TRP A 292 -13.19 11.00 11.99
N ASP A 293 -13.60 11.47 13.18
CA ASP A 293 -12.76 12.28 14.05
C ASP A 293 -11.77 11.46 14.90
N LEU A 294 -12.18 10.27 15.37
CA LEU A 294 -11.32 9.38 16.15
C LEU A 294 -10.48 8.52 15.21
N LYS A 295 -9.50 9.16 14.60
CA LYS A 295 -8.56 8.54 13.66
C LYS A 295 -7.13 8.72 14.12
N TYR A 296 -6.34 7.66 13.97
CA TYR A 296 -4.96 7.58 14.42
C TYR A 296 -4.08 7.09 13.29
N LEU A 297 -2.89 7.68 13.15
CA LEU A 297 -1.87 7.31 12.19
C LEU A 297 -0.61 6.89 12.93
N ARG A 298 -0.22 5.63 12.74
CA ARG A 298 1.02 5.09 13.28
C ARG A 298 2.00 4.81 12.16
N PHE A 299 3.21 5.31 12.27
CA PHE A 299 4.32 4.90 11.41
C PHE A 299 5.23 3.90 12.11
N ILE A 300 5.51 2.80 11.43
CA ILE A 300 6.42 1.73 11.87
C ILE A 300 7.57 1.54 10.87
N THR A 301 8.51 0.68 11.25
CA THR A 301 9.59 0.15 10.40
C THR A 301 9.56 -1.38 10.45
N GLY A 302 10.41 -2.03 9.65
CA GLY A 302 10.49 -3.48 9.55
C GLY A 302 9.82 -4.02 8.30
N ARG A 303 9.83 -5.35 8.18
CA ARG A 303 9.17 -6.06 7.08
C ARG A 303 7.67 -5.84 7.10
N HIS A 304 7.01 -6.06 5.97
CA HIS A 304 5.57 -5.92 5.84
C HIS A 304 4.74 -6.83 6.76
N ASP A 305 5.26 -8.03 7.05
CA ASP A 305 4.50 -9.15 7.59
C ASP A 305 4.73 -9.42 9.08
N LEU A 306 5.91 -9.06 9.60
CA LEU A 306 6.31 -9.39 10.98
C LEU A 306 5.82 -8.40 12.06
N PRO A 307 5.88 -7.07 11.86
CA PRO A 307 5.50 -6.10 12.88
C PRO A 307 4.07 -6.24 13.38
N PHE A 308 3.15 -6.70 12.52
CA PHE A 308 1.77 -7.00 12.90
C PHE A 308 1.66 -8.00 14.06
N TYR A 309 2.66 -8.88 14.23
CA TYR A 309 2.69 -9.92 15.27
C TYR A 309 3.68 -9.63 16.41
N TYR A 310 4.34 -8.46 16.43
CA TYR A 310 5.17 -8.06 17.56
C TYR A 310 4.30 -7.78 18.78
N GLU A 311 4.80 -8.14 19.96
CA GLU A 311 4.00 -8.10 21.20
C GLU A 311 3.46 -6.69 21.48
N GLU A 312 4.31 -5.68 21.33
CA GLU A 312 3.96 -4.27 21.51
C GLU A 312 2.91 -3.77 20.50
N GLU A 313 2.97 -4.29 19.26
CA GLU A 313 2.08 -3.89 18.17
C GLU A 313 0.72 -4.61 18.28
N VAL A 314 0.71 -5.87 18.70
CA VAL A 314 -0.52 -6.62 19.00
C VAL A 314 -1.22 -6.01 20.22
N GLU A 315 -0.49 -5.56 21.23
CA GLU A 315 -1.08 -4.86 22.38
C GLU A 315 -1.68 -3.50 21.98
N LEU A 316 -1.07 -2.78 21.04
CA LEU A 316 -1.66 -1.58 20.45
C LEU A 316 -2.97 -1.88 19.73
N GLN A 317 -2.98 -2.89 18.84
CA GLN A 317 -4.17 -3.34 18.13
C GLN A 317 -5.28 -3.70 19.13
N ARG A 318 -4.94 -4.48 20.16
CA ARG A 318 -5.88 -4.92 21.19
C ARG A 318 -6.42 -3.76 22.01
N SER A 319 -5.56 -2.83 22.41
CA SER A 319 -5.94 -1.61 23.15
C SER A 319 -6.96 -0.77 22.38
N PHE A 320 -6.72 -0.54 21.09
CA PHE A 320 -7.64 0.20 20.22
C PHE A 320 -8.96 -0.55 20.02
N LEU A 321 -8.91 -1.85 19.71
CA LEU A 321 -10.11 -2.66 19.48
C LEU A 321 -10.94 -2.83 20.76
N ASP A 322 -10.31 -3.00 21.93
CA ASP A 322 -11.00 -3.13 23.22
C ASP A 322 -11.82 -1.86 23.53
N ALA A 323 -11.27 -0.67 23.25
CA ALA A 323 -11.96 0.59 23.47
C ALA A 323 -13.28 0.68 22.68
N PHE A 324 -13.27 0.34 21.39
CA PHE A 324 -14.44 0.52 20.53
C PHE A 324 -15.37 -0.70 20.49
N LEU A 325 -14.81 -1.90 20.58
CA LEU A 325 -15.57 -3.15 20.48
C LEU A 325 -16.07 -3.66 21.83
N LYS A 326 -15.36 -3.38 22.93
CA LYS A 326 -15.76 -3.82 24.29
C LYS A 326 -16.16 -2.66 25.21
N GLY A 327 -15.75 -1.44 24.89
CA GLY A 327 -15.87 -0.30 25.81
C GLY A 327 -14.82 -0.31 26.92
N ASP A 328 -13.78 -1.14 26.80
CA ASP A 328 -12.62 -1.17 27.71
C ASP A 328 -11.52 -0.25 27.17
N ASP A 329 -11.67 1.05 27.44
CA ASP A 329 -10.74 2.07 26.96
C ASP A 329 -9.65 2.39 27.98
N ARG A 330 -8.57 1.61 27.93
CA ARG A 330 -7.47 1.67 28.92
C ARG A 330 -6.62 2.93 28.83
N VAL A 331 -6.58 3.57 27.67
CA VAL A 331 -5.64 4.68 27.36
C VAL A 331 -6.33 5.93 26.81
N GLY A 332 -7.63 5.87 26.51
CA GLY A 332 -8.43 7.01 26.06
C GLY A 332 -8.54 7.14 24.55
N TRP A 333 -8.64 6.05 23.79
CA TRP A 333 -8.90 6.07 22.35
C TRP A 333 -10.25 6.68 21.99
N SER A 334 -11.26 6.47 22.84
CA SER A 334 -12.63 6.97 22.61
C SER A 334 -12.81 8.43 23.02
N GLU A 335 -11.82 9.02 23.69
CA GLU A 335 -11.81 10.40 24.15
C GLU A 335 -11.04 11.30 23.17
N LYS A 336 -11.77 12.13 22.41
CA LYS A 336 -11.17 13.06 21.45
C LYS A 336 -10.14 13.98 22.14
N GLY A 337 -8.91 13.97 21.63
CA GLY A 337 -7.81 14.80 22.13
C GLY A 337 -7.05 14.20 23.33
N LYS A 338 -7.46 13.04 23.85
CA LYS A 338 -6.76 12.36 24.95
C LYS A 338 -5.44 11.74 24.50
N LEU A 339 -5.42 11.15 23.31
CA LEU A 339 -4.24 10.59 22.67
C LEU A 339 -3.81 11.45 21.48
N PRO A 340 -2.50 11.57 21.21
CA PRO A 340 -2.03 12.20 19.99
C PRO A 340 -2.48 11.35 18.78
N PRO A 341 -3.05 11.97 17.73
CA PRO A 341 -3.54 11.25 16.56
C PRO A 341 -2.42 10.73 15.66
N VAL A 342 -1.16 11.13 15.87
CA VAL A 342 -0.02 10.68 15.08
C VAL A 342 1.08 10.19 15.99
N ASP A 343 1.61 9.00 15.69
CA ASP A 343 2.78 8.42 16.36
C ASP A 343 3.72 7.81 15.33
N MET A 344 5.02 8.09 15.40
CA MET A 344 5.96 7.69 14.34
C MET A 344 7.31 7.25 14.88
N VAL A 345 7.87 6.22 14.25
CA VAL A 345 9.30 5.93 14.32
C VAL A 345 10.08 7.02 13.57
N LEU A 346 11.15 7.52 14.16
CA LEU A 346 12.10 8.44 13.54
C LEU A 346 13.36 7.67 13.11
N ARG A 347 13.60 7.57 11.81
CA ARG A 347 14.76 6.92 11.20
C ARG A 347 16.00 7.80 11.37
N LYS A 348 16.60 7.73 12.56
CA LYS A 348 17.83 8.42 12.98
C LYS A 348 18.98 7.43 13.10
N GLY A 349 20.06 7.69 12.38
CA GLY A 349 21.23 6.83 12.32
C GLY A 349 21.07 5.60 11.41
N ASP A 350 22.17 4.90 11.20
CA ASP A 350 22.23 3.64 10.47
C ASP A 350 22.16 2.45 11.45
N VAL A 351 20.98 1.81 11.52
CA VAL A 351 20.77 0.59 12.31
C VAL A 351 20.78 -0.66 11.43
N GLY A 352 21.08 -0.54 10.14
CA GLY A 352 20.92 -1.59 9.14
C GLY A 352 19.48 -1.78 8.67
N PHE A 353 19.24 -2.89 7.99
CA PHE A 353 17.95 -3.28 7.44
C PHE A 353 17.69 -4.77 7.69
N ASN A 354 16.42 -5.15 7.75
CA ASN A 354 15.95 -6.51 8.04
C ASN A 354 16.50 -7.06 9.36
N ASP A 355 16.56 -6.20 10.38
CA ASP A 355 16.96 -6.52 11.75
C ASP A 355 16.00 -5.85 12.73
N ALA A 356 14.99 -6.61 13.16
CA ALA A 356 13.92 -6.11 14.02
C ALA A 356 14.43 -5.60 15.38
N GLU A 357 15.49 -6.20 15.93
CA GLU A 357 16.05 -5.78 17.21
C GLU A 357 16.88 -4.49 17.07
N ALA A 358 17.59 -4.32 15.95
CA ALA A 358 18.28 -3.07 15.67
C ALA A 358 17.31 -1.92 15.39
N GLU A 359 16.22 -2.18 14.65
CA GLU A 359 15.20 -1.16 14.32
C GLU A 359 14.45 -0.62 15.54
N LYS A 360 14.33 -1.39 16.63
CA LYS A 360 13.78 -0.92 17.92
C LYS A 360 14.56 0.25 18.54
N LYS A 361 15.82 0.47 18.12
CA LYS A 361 16.64 1.59 18.59
C LYS A 361 16.20 2.93 18.01
N TYR A 362 15.41 2.93 16.94
CA TYR A 362 14.90 4.17 16.39
C TYR A 362 13.98 4.88 17.40
N PRO A 363 14.20 6.18 17.67
CA PRO A 363 13.34 6.91 18.59
C PRO A 363 11.92 7.03 18.03
N ARG A 364 10.91 7.04 18.90
CA ARG A 364 9.52 7.35 18.54
C ARG A 364 9.15 8.77 18.97
N ARG A 365 8.22 9.39 18.23
CA ARG A 365 7.65 10.70 18.56
C ARG A 365 6.17 10.74 18.21
N THR A 366 5.40 11.45 19.03
CA THR A 366 3.97 11.73 18.77
C THR A 366 3.75 13.16 18.27
N GLU A 367 2.70 13.37 17.48
CA GLU A 367 2.28 14.67 16.94
C GLU A 367 0.76 14.85 17.00
N THR A 368 0.32 16.11 17.03
CA THR A 368 -1.11 16.48 17.13
C THR A 368 -1.84 16.44 15.79
N GLU A 369 -1.12 16.34 14.68
CA GLU A 369 -1.68 16.38 13.33
C GLU A 369 -0.71 15.85 12.28
N TRP A 370 -1.26 15.44 11.13
CA TRP A 370 -0.52 15.11 9.91
C TRP A 370 -1.14 15.82 8.71
N PRO A 371 -0.35 16.52 7.86
CA PRO A 371 1.08 16.80 8.03
C PRO A 371 1.38 17.59 9.31
N ILE A 372 2.61 17.52 9.80
CA ILE A 372 3.02 18.18 11.05
C ILE A 372 2.92 19.71 10.88
N ALA A 373 2.20 20.41 11.77
CA ALA A 373 1.96 21.85 11.61
C ALA A 373 3.21 22.72 11.47
N ARG A 374 4.27 22.38 12.21
CA ARG A 374 5.53 23.15 12.19
C ARG A 374 6.44 22.81 10.99
N THR A 375 6.00 21.96 10.06
CA THR A 375 6.77 21.61 8.87
C THR A 375 7.07 22.86 8.04
N GLN A 376 8.35 23.03 7.72
CA GLN A 376 8.87 24.04 6.81
C GLN A 376 9.21 23.39 5.48
N TYR A 377 8.31 23.55 4.50
CA TYR A 377 8.52 23.09 3.13
C TYR A 377 9.64 23.92 2.46
N THR A 378 10.84 23.34 2.42
CA THR A 378 12.08 24.03 2.03
C THR A 378 12.51 23.60 0.63
N ARG A 379 12.85 24.55 -0.24
CA ARG A 379 13.30 24.24 -1.60
C ARG A 379 14.80 23.92 -1.62
N PHE A 380 15.13 22.80 -2.23
CA PHE A 380 16.48 22.44 -2.60
C PHE A 380 16.56 22.42 -4.12
N HIS A 381 17.29 23.38 -4.69
CA HIS A 381 17.40 23.60 -6.12
C HIS A 381 18.49 22.73 -6.73
N LEU A 382 18.14 22.02 -7.79
CA LEU A 382 19.08 21.26 -8.60
C LEU A 382 19.91 22.26 -9.42
N GLN A 383 21.20 22.00 -9.57
CA GLN A 383 22.12 22.84 -10.34
C GLN A 383 22.75 22.05 -11.51
N PRO A 384 23.13 22.70 -12.62
CA PRO A 384 23.78 22.02 -13.74
C PRO A 384 25.09 21.29 -13.39
N ASP A 385 25.77 21.75 -12.33
CA ASP A 385 26.99 21.14 -11.80
C ASP A 385 26.75 19.90 -10.90
N HIS A 386 25.50 19.39 -10.88
CA HIS A 386 25.07 18.24 -10.07
C HIS A 386 25.02 18.50 -8.56
N SER A 387 25.06 19.76 -8.11
CA SER A 387 24.76 20.11 -6.72
C SER A 387 23.26 20.27 -6.45
N LEU A 388 22.87 20.06 -5.19
CA LEU A 388 21.52 20.26 -4.67
C LEU A 388 21.56 21.27 -3.53
N VAL A 389 21.19 22.52 -3.81
CA VAL A 389 21.46 23.66 -2.92
C VAL A 389 20.17 24.25 -2.35
N LYS A 390 20.17 24.50 -1.04
CA LYS A 390 19.02 25.08 -0.34
C LYS A 390 18.78 26.53 -0.77
N ASP A 391 17.53 26.86 -1.10
CA ASP A 391 17.00 28.22 -1.35
C ASP A 391 17.83 29.07 -2.33
N LYS A 392 18.51 28.42 -3.29
CA LYS A 392 19.35 29.09 -4.30
C LYS A 392 18.96 28.63 -5.71
N PRO A 393 17.97 29.28 -6.35
CA PRO A 393 17.63 29.00 -7.74
C PRO A 393 18.83 29.22 -8.66
N TYR A 394 18.91 28.44 -9.73
CA TYR A 394 19.90 28.68 -10.77
C TYR A 394 19.47 29.88 -11.60
N THR A 395 20.38 30.84 -11.79
CA THR A 395 20.13 32.09 -12.55
C THR A 395 21.22 32.36 -13.59
N GLY A 396 21.86 31.30 -14.09
CA GLY A 396 22.92 31.39 -15.08
C GLY A 396 22.40 31.32 -16.52
N GLU A 397 23.33 31.09 -17.45
CA GLU A 397 23.00 30.86 -18.85
C GLU A 397 22.19 29.57 -19.03
N GLU A 398 21.50 29.43 -20.16
CA GLU A 398 20.70 28.22 -20.41
C GLU A 398 21.60 26.98 -20.46
N GLU A 399 21.41 26.09 -19.49
CA GLU A 399 22.16 24.84 -19.37
C GLU A 399 21.23 23.64 -19.41
N LYS A 400 21.80 22.49 -19.80
CA LYS A 400 21.05 21.26 -20.00
C LYS A 400 21.81 20.06 -19.45
N VAL A 401 21.15 19.27 -18.62
CA VAL A 401 21.66 17.99 -18.11
C VAL A 401 20.84 16.86 -18.71
N SER A 402 21.49 15.94 -19.43
CA SER A 402 20.82 14.92 -20.24
C SER A 402 21.09 13.50 -19.74
N TYR A 403 20.10 12.62 -19.86
CA TYR A 403 20.21 11.19 -19.54
C TYR A 403 19.36 10.37 -20.52
N LYS A 404 19.77 9.14 -20.84
CA LYS A 404 19.03 8.30 -21.78
C LYS A 404 17.66 7.91 -21.21
N ALA A 405 16.66 7.81 -22.07
CA ALA A 405 15.36 7.28 -21.70
C ALA A 405 15.42 5.75 -21.47
N LEU A 406 14.33 5.17 -20.98
CA LEU A 406 14.14 3.71 -20.82
C LEU A 406 15.23 3.01 -19.99
N GLY A 407 15.62 3.64 -18.88
CA GLY A 407 16.49 3.02 -17.88
C GLY A 407 15.90 1.72 -17.33
N LEU A 408 16.77 0.75 -17.04
CA LEU A 408 16.42 -0.53 -16.43
C LEU A 408 17.20 -0.71 -15.13
N LEU A 409 16.69 -1.52 -14.20
CA LEU A 409 17.36 -1.77 -12.92
C LEU A 409 18.82 -2.26 -13.09
N ALA A 410 19.10 -3.09 -14.11
CA ALA A 410 20.43 -3.60 -14.40
C ALA A 410 21.36 -2.58 -15.11
N ASN A 411 20.79 -1.53 -15.70
CA ASN A 411 21.50 -0.46 -16.39
C ASN A 411 20.74 0.87 -16.22
N PRO A 412 20.75 1.42 -14.99
CA PRO A 412 19.94 2.61 -14.70
C PRO A 412 20.45 3.79 -15.52
N GLN A 413 19.52 4.58 -16.06
CA GLN A 413 19.83 5.82 -16.75
C GLN A 413 19.30 6.96 -15.89
N LEU A 414 20.20 7.69 -15.25
CA LEU A 414 19.85 8.68 -14.23
C LEU A 414 20.89 9.78 -14.14
N VAL A 415 20.49 10.86 -13.49
CA VAL A 415 21.36 11.95 -13.02
C VAL A 415 21.14 12.15 -11.52
N GLN A 416 22.21 12.47 -10.80
CA GLN A 416 22.19 12.63 -9.35
C GLN A 416 22.53 14.07 -8.98
N PHE A 417 21.84 14.59 -7.97
CA PHE A 417 22.09 15.90 -7.38
C PHE A 417 22.34 15.74 -5.89
N THR A 418 23.46 16.28 -5.40
CA THR A 418 23.93 16.01 -4.03
C THR A 418 23.95 17.28 -3.20
N THR A 419 23.41 17.23 -1.98
CA THR A 419 23.52 18.36 -1.05
C THR A 419 24.96 18.54 -0.57
N PRO A 420 25.35 19.76 -0.16
CA PRO A 420 26.42 19.91 0.83
C PRO A 420 26.12 19.04 2.06
N VAL A 421 27.16 18.75 2.85
CA VAL A 421 26.94 18.11 4.15
C VAL A 421 26.07 19.00 5.03
N PHE A 422 25.16 18.40 5.78
CA PHE A 422 24.32 19.12 6.73
C PHE A 422 25.18 19.56 7.93
N GLU A 423 25.18 20.86 8.23
CA GLU A 423 25.99 21.43 9.32
C GLU A 423 25.41 21.14 10.72
N GLN A 424 24.13 20.79 10.77
CA GLN A 424 23.37 20.43 11.96
C GLN A 424 22.39 19.30 11.64
N GLU A 425 21.99 18.58 12.68
CA GLU A 425 20.93 17.58 12.56
C GLU A 425 19.66 18.21 11.98
N THR A 426 19.11 17.60 10.94
CA THR A 426 17.92 18.10 10.25
C THR A 426 16.93 16.97 10.01
N GLU A 427 15.74 17.12 10.54
CA GLU A 427 14.66 16.16 10.31
C GLU A 427 13.88 16.53 9.04
N ILE A 428 13.65 15.51 8.20
CA ILE A 428 12.77 15.59 7.03
C ILE A 428 11.64 14.59 7.26
N THR A 429 10.43 15.09 7.50
CA THR A 429 9.25 14.26 7.77
C THR A 429 8.01 14.85 7.12
N GLY A 430 7.41 14.12 6.18
CA GLY A 430 6.21 14.56 5.48
C GLY A 430 6.20 14.19 4.01
N HIS A 431 5.34 14.87 3.26
CA HIS A 431 5.21 14.75 1.80
C HIS A 431 6.29 15.54 1.08
N ILE A 432 6.79 15.00 -0.04
CA ILE A 432 7.82 15.62 -0.88
C ILE A 432 7.22 15.84 -2.27
N VAL A 433 7.57 16.97 -2.89
CA VAL A 433 7.25 17.26 -4.29
C VAL A 433 8.52 17.74 -4.99
N ALA A 434 8.71 17.32 -6.23
CA ALA A 434 9.79 17.84 -7.08
C ALA A 434 9.20 18.58 -8.28
N HIS A 435 9.63 19.82 -8.49
CA HIS A 435 9.32 20.60 -9.68
C HIS A 435 10.46 20.46 -10.68
N LEU A 436 10.15 19.97 -11.89
CA LEU A 436 11.14 19.67 -12.92
C LEU A 436 10.75 20.26 -14.27
N ALA A 437 11.70 20.90 -14.94
CA ALA A 437 11.63 21.38 -16.32
C ALA A 437 12.29 20.37 -17.26
N LEU A 438 11.48 19.63 -18.02
CA LEU A 438 11.89 18.45 -18.76
C LEU A 438 11.56 18.55 -20.25
N SER A 439 12.43 18.02 -21.10
CA SER A 439 12.10 17.68 -22.49
C SER A 439 12.67 16.31 -22.87
N SER A 440 12.14 15.71 -23.94
CA SER A 440 12.72 14.54 -24.59
C SER A 440 13.18 14.90 -26.00
N SER A 441 14.30 14.31 -26.43
CA SER A 441 14.86 14.48 -27.78
C SER A 441 15.18 13.12 -28.37
N LYS A 442 15.31 13.05 -29.69
CA LYS A 442 15.91 11.87 -30.33
C LYS A 442 17.35 11.69 -29.82
N ALA A 443 17.77 10.45 -29.61
CA ALA A 443 19.13 10.14 -29.19
C ALA A 443 20.18 10.49 -30.26
N ASN A 444 19.81 10.38 -31.53
CA ASN A 444 20.64 10.75 -32.68
C ASN A 444 19.76 10.92 -33.95
N ALA A 445 20.38 11.37 -35.04
CA ALA A 445 19.69 11.57 -36.32
C ALA A 445 19.18 10.28 -36.97
N GLU A 446 19.70 9.11 -36.56
CA GLU A 446 19.34 7.80 -37.10
C GLU A 446 18.10 7.21 -36.43
N GLN A 447 17.70 7.73 -35.26
CA GLN A 447 16.50 7.30 -34.56
C GLN A 447 15.25 7.62 -35.39
N LYS A 448 14.55 6.55 -35.80
CA LYS A 448 13.36 6.64 -36.66
C LYS A 448 12.17 7.24 -35.93
N THR A 449 11.93 6.80 -34.70
CA THR A 449 10.82 7.26 -33.86
C THR A 449 11.16 8.59 -33.19
N THR A 450 10.14 9.36 -32.86
CA THR A 450 10.25 10.63 -32.12
C THR A 450 9.58 10.42 -30.78
N PRO A 451 10.26 10.68 -29.64
CA PRO A 451 9.63 10.52 -28.34
C PRO A 451 8.39 11.41 -28.23
N SER A 452 7.34 10.86 -27.65
CA SER A 452 6.01 11.48 -27.51
C SER A 452 5.51 11.47 -26.06
N ASP A 453 6.36 11.08 -25.11
CA ASP A 453 6.10 11.14 -23.68
C ASP A 453 7.43 11.01 -22.91
N ILE A 454 7.37 11.24 -21.60
CA ILE A 454 8.51 11.13 -20.68
C ILE A 454 8.01 10.43 -19.42
N ASP A 455 8.64 9.33 -19.05
CA ASP A 455 8.47 8.74 -17.73
C ASP A 455 9.59 9.24 -16.80
N VAL A 456 9.19 9.76 -15.63
CA VAL A 456 10.07 10.31 -14.61
C VAL A 456 10.02 9.42 -13.37
N PHE A 457 11.20 9.00 -12.92
CA PHE A 457 11.39 8.21 -11.70
C PHE A 457 12.32 8.99 -10.77
N LEU A 458 11.88 9.19 -9.53
CA LEU A 458 12.61 9.94 -8.52
C LEU A 458 13.02 9.01 -7.38
N THR A 459 14.23 9.22 -6.85
CA THR A 459 14.70 8.53 -5.65
C THR A 459 15.43 9.51 -4.76
N LEU A 460 15.07 9.54 -3.48
CA LEU A 460 15.81 10.27 -2.45
C LEU A 460 16.61 9.26 -1.64
N ARG A 461 17.88 9.56 -1.39
CA ARG A 461 18.81 8.73 -0.62
C ARG A 461 19.44 9.54 0.50
N TYR A 462 19.77 8.85 1.59
CA TYR A 462 20.53 9.42 2.69
C TYR A 462 21.92 8.77 2.75
N ILE A 463 22.95 9.60 2.77
CA ILE A 463 24.33 9.18 2.98
C ILE A 463 24.78 9.65 4.36
N SER A 464 25.24 8.71 5.18
CA SER A 464 25.71 8.95 6.54
C SER A 464 26.94 9.86 6.58
N PRO A 465 27.31 10.42 7.75
CA PRO A 465 28.55 11.19 7.91
C PRO A 465 29.82 10.42 7.52
N GLU A 466 29.79 9.09 7.58
CA GLU A 466 30.87 8.19 7.16
C GLU A 466 30.93 7.98 5.64
N GLY A 467 30.00 8.57 4.88
CA GLY A 467 29.95 8.48 3.41
C GLY A 467 29.29 7.21 2.88
N LYS A 468 28.54 6.47 3.71
CA LYS A 468 27.81 5.26 3.30
C LYS A 468 26.33 5.56 3.09
N GLU A 469 25.72 4.93 2.09
CA GLU A 469 24.26 4.98 1.97
C GLU A 469 23.60 4.22 3.12
N VAL A 470 22.61 4.86 3.75
CA VAL A 470 21.78 4.24 4.78
C VAL A 470 20.58 3.61 4.09
N PHE A 471 20.47 2.29 4.23
CA PHE A 471 19.32 1.53 3.73
C PHE A 471 18.32 1.28 4.84
N TYR A 472 17.06 1.12 4.45
CA TYR A 472 15.97 0.77 5.34
C TYR A 472 15.35 -0.55 4.93
N THR A 473 14.62 -1.17 5.86
CA THR A 473 13.90 -2.42 5.60
C THR A 473 12.72 -2.15 4.67
N GLY A 474 12.76 -2.71 3.46
CA GLY A 474 11.65 -2.71 2.53
C GLY A 474 10.63 -3.81 2.83
N THR A 475 9.56 -3.82 2.03
CA THR A 475 8.41 -4.75 2.17
C THR A 475 8.83 -6.20 2.39
N ALA A 476 9.82 -6.71 1.65
CA ALA A 476 10.25 -8.11 1.72
C ALA A 476 11.51 -8.32 2.59
N GLY A 477 11.95 -7.29 3.32
CA GLY A 477 13.23 -7.29 4.04
C GLY A 477 14.41 -6.91 3.15
N ASP A 478 14.15 -6.43 1.94
CA ASP A 478 15.16 -5.93 1.02
C ASP A 478 15.63 -4.51 1.40
N PRO A 479 16.88 -4.14 1.10
CA PRO A 479 17.38 -2.79 1.37
C PRO A 479 16.78 -1.78 0.38
N VAL A 480 16.03 -0.81 0.91
CA VAL A 480 15.41 0.26 0.12
C VAL A 480 16.02 1.63 0.44
N PRO A 481 16.01 2.58 -0.53
CA PRO A 481 16.39 3.96 -0.29
C PRO A 481 15.31 4.67 0.55
N LEU A 482 15.47 5.98 0.77
CA LEU A 482 14.63 6.72 1.69
C LEU A 482 13.15 6.80 1.26
N THR A 483 12.92 7.12 -0.02
CA THR A 483 11.59 7.16 -0.66
C THR A 483 11.73 7.32 -2.18
N LYS A 484 10.63 7.18 -2.91
CA LYS A 484 10.54 7.24 -4.38
C LYS A 484 9.31 8.03 -4.85
N GLY A 485 9.33 8.45 -6.12
CA GLY A 485 8.26 9.19 -6.78
C GLY A 485 8.22 8.93 -8.28
N TRP A 486 7.06 9.16 -8.90
CA TRP A 486 6.81 8.82 -10.30
C TRP A 486 5.89 9.82 -10.97
N LEU A 487 6.12 10.07 -12.26
CA LEU A 487 5.17 10.75 -13.13
C LEU A 487 5.38 10.36 -14.60
N ARG A 488 4.28 10.07 -15.30
CA ARG A 488 4.21 10.12 -16.75
C ARG A 488 3.84 11.53 -17.19
N MET A 489 4.68 12.18 -17.98
CA MET A 489 4.53 13.60 -18.32
C MET A 489 3.26 13.91 -19.11
N SER A 490 2.75 12.98 -19.93
CA SER A 490 1.44 13.17 -20.57
C SER A 490 0.27 13.25 -19.58
N LEU A 491 0.45 12.81 -18.33
CA LEU A 491 -0.52 12.92 -17.25
C LEU A 491 -0.12 13.96 -16.18
N ARG A 492 0.68 14.96 -16.57
CA ARG A 492 1.18 16.00 -15.65
C ARG A 492 0.11 16.96 -15.12
N LYS A 493 -1.07 17.03 -15.75
CA LYS A 493 -2.16 17.94 -15.37
C LYS A 493 -2.51 17.80 -13.88
N VAL A 494 -2.39 18.91 -13.16
CA VAL A 494 -2.82 19.05 -11.75
C VAL A 494 -4.21 19.66 -11.72
N GLU A 495 -5.03 19.20 -10.79
CA GLU A 495 -6.35 19.81 -10.53
C GLU A 495 -6.23 20.88 -9.44
N ASP A 496 -5.85 22.09 -9.84
CA ASP A 496 -5.52 23.18 -8.91
C ASP A 496 -6.67 23.56 -7.97
N GLN A 497 -7.92 23.37 -8.43
CA GLN A 497 -9.13 23.68 -7.67
C GLN A 497 -9.61 22.51 -6.80
N HIS A 498 -8.98 21.34 -6.88
CA HIS A 498 -9.41 20.18 -6.12
C HIS A 498 -9.04 20.34 -4.63
N PRO A 499 -9.95 20.05 -3.67
CA PRO A 499 -9.68 20.24 -2.24
C PRO A 499 -8.47 19.45 -1.71
N MET A 500 -8.15 18.31 -2.34
CA MET A 500 -6.99 17.49 -1.99
C MET A 500 -5.67 18.03 -2.57
N HIS A 501 -5.70 18.96 -3.52
CA HIS A 501 -4.49 19.58 -4.04
C HIS A 501 -3.84 20.46 -2.97
N LYS A 502 -2.53 20.31 -2.80
CA LYS A 502 -1.68 21.16 -1.97
C LYS A 502 -0.38 21.41 -2.74
N GLU A 503 0.29 22.52 -2.48
CA GLU A 503 1.60 22.83 -3.10
C GLU A 503 2.64 21.73 -2.84
N TRP A 504 2.54 21.03 -1.70
CA TRP A 504 3.41 19.94 -1.30
C TRP A 504 2.87 18.53 -1.63
N LEU A 505 1.70 18.44 -2.26
CA LEU A 505 1.07 17.18 -2.68
C LEU A 505 0.15 17.46 -3.88
N PRO A 506 0.68 17.39 -5.12
CA PRO A 506 -0.11 17.64 -6.30
C PRO A 506 -1.23 16.61 -6.44
N TYR A 507 -2.46 17.05 -6.73
CA TYR A 507 -3.58 16.15 -6.95
C TYR A 507 -3.84 16.01 -8.45
N ARG A 508 -3.95 14.76 -8.91
CA ARG A 508 -4.18 14.41 -10.30
C ARG A 508 -5.30 13.41 -10.39
N GLU A 509 -6.21 13.60 -11.31
CA GLU A 509 -7.37 12.72 -11.55
C GLU A 509 -7.02 11.49 -12.40
N TYR A 510 -6.02 11.60 -13.27
CA TYR A 510 -5.57 10.55 -14.21
C TYR A 510 -6.69 10.05 -15.13
N ARG A 511 -7.57 10.95 -15.57
CA ARG A 511 -8.63 10.66 -16.52
C ARG A 511 -8.11 10.70 -17.95
N SER A 512 -8.82 10.03 -18.86
CA SER A 512 -8.55 10.08 -20.30
C SER A 512 -8.54 11.50 -20.85
N THR A 513 -9.35 12.40 -20.27
CA THR A 513 -9.44 13.82 -20.62
C THR A 513 -8.33 14.70 -20.03
N ASP A 514 -7.50 14.15 -19.13
CA ASP A 514 -6.37 14.86 -18.53
C ASP A 514 -5.09 14.78 -19.36
N VAL A 515 -5.09 13.95 -20.41
CA VAL A 515 -3.91 13.71 -21.26
C VAL A 515 -3.49 15.00 -21.94
N GLN A 516 -2.26 15.43 -21.66
CA GLN A 516 -1.61 16.56 -22.27
C GLN A 516 -0.50 16.09 -23.21
N GLU A 517 -0.49 16.64 -24.42
CA GLU A 517 0.51 16.31 -25.44
C GLU A 517 1.94 16.56 -24.91
N VAL A 518 2.87 15.68 -25.30
CA VAL A 518 4.32 15.83 -25.09
C VAL A 518 4.98 15.74 -26.46
N LYS A 519 5.64 16.82 -26.85
CA LYS A 519 6.40 16.95 -28.11
C LYS A 519 7.88 16.85 -27.83
N ALA A 520 8.61 16.19 -28.71
CA ALA A 520 10.06 16.22 -28.70
C ALA A 520 10.57 17.68 -28.76
N ASP A 521 11.70 17.91 -28.09
CA ASP A 521 12.42 19.17 -28.02
C ASP A 521 11.61 20.36 -27.44
N THR A 522 10.46 20.08 -26.82
CA THR A 522 9.66 21.07 -26.10
C THR A 522 9.83 20.90 -24.59
N VAL A 523 10.08 21.99 -23.88
CA VAL A 523 10.21 21.98 -22.42
C VAL A 523 8.83 22.03 -21.76
N TYR A 524 8.61 21.14 -20.80
CA TYR A 524 7.43 21.08 -19.95
C TYR A 524 7.85 21.14 -18.49
N GLU A 525 7.11 21.88 -17.68
CA GLU A 525 7.27 21.89 -16.23
C GLU A 525 6.21 21.02 -15.57
N ALA A 526 6.61 20.26 -14.54
CA ALA A 526 5.69 19.42 -13.80
C ALA A 526 6.13 19.20 -12.35
N ASP A 527 5.13 19.13 -11.47
CA ASP A 527 5.29 18.75 -10.06
C ASP A 527 5.11 17.24 -9.89
N VAL A 528 6.17 16.53 -9.54
CA VAL A 528 6.18 15.08 -9.32
C VAL A 528 6.01 14.78 -7.84
N GLU A 529 4.99 13.99 -7.50
CA GLU A 529 4.80 13.47 -6.13
C GLU A 529 5.92 12.49 -5.79
N VAL A 530 6.59 12.72 -4.65
CA VAL A 530 7.49 11.76 -4.01
C VAL A 530 6.84 11.34 -2.70
N TRP A 531 6.71 10.04 -2.49
CA TRP A 531 5.92 9.50 -1.40
C TRP A 531 6.42 9.96 -0.03
N PRO A 532 5.52 10.08 0.96
CA PRO A 532 5.87 10.63 2.27
C PRO A 532 6.98 9.81 2.92
N THR A 533 7.82 10.50 3.69
CA THR A 533 9.01 9.88 4.30
C THR A 533 9.31 10.47 5.67
N ASN A 534 10.23 9.82 6.37
CA ASN A 534 10.90 10.33 7.56
C ASN A 534 12.40 10.00 7.52
N VAL A 535 13.27 10.97 7.83
CA VAL A 535 14.68 10.74 8.16
C VAL A 535 15.19 11.84 9.07
N VAL A 536 16.09 11.51 9.98
CA VAL A 536 16.91 12.49 10.70
C VAL A 536 18.30 12.49 10.07
N VAL A 537 18.57 13.49 9.25
CA VAL A 537 19.87 13.67 8.59
C VAL A 537 20.86 14.16 9.64
N GLU A 538 21.82 13.32 10.00
CA GLU A 538 22.84 13.65 10.98
C GLU A 538 23.81 14.72 10.46
N LYS A 539 24.41 15.49 11.39
CA LYS A 539 25.49 16.42 11.05
C LYS A 539 26.61 15.70 10.30
N GLY A 540 27.02 16.25 9.16
CA GLY A 540 28.01 15.64 8.28
C GLY A 540 27.42 14.70 7.22
N GLY A 541 26.17 14.27 7.38
CA GLY A 541 25.44 13.51 6.37
C GLY A 541 25.00 14.37 5.20
N LYS A 542 24.58 13.73 4.10
CA LYS A 542 24.12 14.40 2.87
C LYS A 542 22.95 13.65 2.25
N LEU A 543 22.19 14.34 1.41
CA LEU A 543 21.13 13.74 0.60
C LEU A 543 21.56 13.68 -0.85
N ILE A 544 21.12 12.62 -1.53
CA ILE A 544 21.22 12.48 -2.98
C ILE A 544 19.81 12.38 -3.55
N PHE A 545 19.48 13.24 -4.50
CA PHE A 545 18.25 13.21 -5.25
C PHE A 545 18.53 12.74 -6.68
N GLU A 546 17.88 11.67 -7.11
CA GLU A 546 18.04 11.08 -8.43
C GLU A 546 16.84 11.40 -9.32
N VAL A 547 17.11 11.78 -10.56
CA VAL A 547 16.12 11.82 -11.64
C VAL A 547 16.51 10.75 -12.64
N SER A 548 15.60 9.80 -12.88
CA SER A 548 15.82 8.65 -13.76
C SER A 548 14.69 8.47 -14.76
N SER A 549 14.98 7.72 -15.82
CA SER A 549 14.01 7.28 -16.83
C SER A 549 13.51 5.85 -16.58
N GLY A 550 13.76 5.26 -15.41
CA GLY A 550 13.28 3.93 -15.06
C GLY A 550 13.53 3.58 -13.58
N ASP A 551 13.17 2.35 -13.19
CA ASP A 551 13.37 1.90 -11.82
C ASP A 551 14.85 1.85 -11.44
N THR A 552 15.16 2.36 -10.26
CA THR A 552 16.48 2.29 -9.62
C THR A 552 16.44 1.34 -8.42
N GLN A 553 17.60 1.07 -7.81
CA GLN A 553 17.74 0.17 -6.66
C GLN A 553 16.68 0.42 -5.56
N GLY A 554 16.21 -0.68 -4.97
CA GLY A 554 15.17 -0.70 -3.95
C GLY A 554 13.74 -0.78 -4.48
N CYS A 555 13.53 -1.15 -5.75
CA CYS A 555 12.18 -1.41 -6.31
C CYS A 555 11.69 -2.85 -6.11
N GLY A 556 12.58 -3.80 -5.80
CA GLY A 556 12.24 -5.22 -5.59
C GLY A 556 11.34 -5.79 -6.69
N ILE A 557 10.19 -6.34 -6.30
CA ILE A 557 9.16 -6.87 -7.21
C ILE A 557 8.18 -5.80 -7.73
N PHE A 558 8.33 -4.53 -7.36
CA PHE A 558 7.41 -3.43 -7.67
C PHE A 558 7.88 -2.58 -8.86
N GLY A 559 8.41 -3.23 -9.90
CA GLY A 559 8.94 -2.56 -11.09
C GLY A 559 7.91 -2.21 -12.15
N HIS A 560 8.32 -1.32 -13.05
CA HIS A 560 7.56 -0.70 -14.14
C HIS A 560 8.28 -0.97 -15.46
N LYS A 561 8.08 -2.14 -16.08
CA LYS A 561 8.84 -2.53 -17.27
C LYS A 561 7.99 -3.09 -18.41
N HIS A 562 6.67 -2.94 -18.32
CA HIS A 562 5.76 -3.43 -19.34
C HIS A 562 6.07 -2.79 -20.71
N SER A 563 6.45 -3.62 -21.69
CA SER A 563 6.99 -3.17 -22.98
C SER A 563 6.00 -2.38 -23.85
N VAL A 564 4.70 -2.58 -23.65
CA VAL A 564 3.65 -1.80 -24.36
C VAL A 564 3.43 -0.46 -23.68
N ASP A 565 3.42 -0.42 -22.34
CA ASP A 565 3.20 0.83 -21.59
C ASP A 565 4.42 1.74 -21.70
N ARG A 566 5.62 1.14 -21.77
CA ARG A 566 6.93 1.79 -21.83
C ARG A 566 7.71 1.41 -23.09
N SER A 567 7.10 1.63 -24.26
CA SER A 567 7.71 1.25 -25.54
C SER A 567 8.84 2.19 -26.00
N GLU A 568 9.81 1.65 -26.74
CA GLU A 568 10.88 2.41 -27.40
C GLU A 568 10.31 3.44 -28.40
N GLU A 569 9.19 3.13 -29.04
CA GLU A 569 8.52 4.05 -29.97
C GLU A 569 8.04 5.32 -29.26
N LYS A 570 7.49 5.18 -28.06
CA LYS A 570 6.89 6.27 -27.29
C LYS A 570 7.93 7.05 -26.49
N LEU A 571 8.85 6.35 -25.83
CA LEU A 571 9.76 6.90 -24.82
C LEU A 571 11.23 6.95 -25.25
N GLY A 572 11.61 6.24 -26.33
CA GLY A 572 13.02 6.13 -26.74
C GLY A 572 13.66 7.47 -27.07
N GLY A 573 14.91 7.66 -26.65
CA GLY A 573 15.64 8.91 -26.86
C GLY A 573 16.47 9.34 -25.66
N VAL A 574 16.57 10.66 -25.48
CA VAL A 574 17.30 11.32 -24.39
C VAL A 574 16.37 12.29 -23.68
N ASN A 575 16.26 12.17 -22.37
CA ASN A 575 15.58 13.12 -21.51
C ASN A 575 16.55 14.22 -21.08
N ASN A 576 16.03 15.43 -20.89
CA ASN A 576 16.82 16.62 -20.60
C ASN A 576 16.17 17.41 -19.46
N LEU A 577 16.95 17.74 -18.42
CA LEU A 577 16.62 18.78 -17.45
C LEU A 577 17.16 20.12 -17.96
N HIS A 578 16.32 21.15 -17.93
CA HIS A 578 16.65 22.50 -18.42
C HIS A 578 16.81 23.48 -17.27
N PHE A 579 17.91 24.23 -17.26
CA PHE A 579 18.25 25.17 -16.20
C PHE A 579 18.40 26.58 -16.79
N SER A 580 17.62 27.53 -16.30
CA SER A 580 17.75 28.95 -16.65
C SER A 580 16.96 29.81 -15.67
N ASP A 581 16.99 31.14 -15.84
CA ASP A 581 16.09 32.06 -15.14
C ASP A 581 14.60 31.70 -15.33
N LYS A 582 14.24 31.07 -16.45
CA LYS A 582 12.85 30.69 -16.77
C LYS A 582 12.49 29.29 -16.30
N HIS A 583 13.45 28.37 -16.31
CA HIS A 583 13.24 26.95 -16.02
C HIS A 583 13.99 26.57 -14.76
N GLN A 584 13.24 26.48 -13.67
CA GLN A 584 13.74 26.13 -12.36
C GLN A 584 13.54 24.63 -12.11
N ASN A 585 14.47 24.01 -11.38
CA ASN A 585 14.34 22.63 -10.93
C ASN A 585 14.61 22.58 -9.43
N PHE A 586 13.69 22.05 -8.65
CA PHE A 586 13.85 21.93 -7.21
C PHE A 586 13.06 20.76 -6.64
N VAL A 587 13.52 20.25 -5.50
CA VAL A 587 12.75 19.36 -4.63
C VAL A 587 12.40 20.10 -3.36
N VAL A 588 11.13 20.01 -2.95
CA VAL A 588 10.62 20.60 -1.71
C VAL A 588 10.68 19.53 -0.63
N LEU A 589 11.55 19.73 0.36
CA LEU A 589 11.72 18.80 1.48
C LEU A 589 10.95 19.33 2.72
N PRO A 590 10.16 18.46 3.40
CA PRO A 590 9.39 18.83 4.59
C PRO A 590 10.29 18.85 5.83
N VAL A 591 11.03 19.95 6.03
CA VAL A 591 11.94 20.10 7.17
C VAL A 591 11.13 20.35 8.44
N VAL A 592 11.33 19.54 9.48
CA VAL A 592 10.61 19.69 10.76
C VAL A 592 11.54 20.28 11.81
N PRO A 593 11.28 21.51 12.29
CA PRO A 593 12.02 22.08 13.41
C PRO A 593 11.85 21.22 14.67
N PRO A 594 12.85 21.21 15.58
CA PRO A 594 12.72 20.61 16.90
C PRO A 594 11.50 21.14 17.66
N LYS A 595 10.96 20.33 18.57
CA LYS A 595 9.89 20.76 19.48
C LYS A 595 10.40 21.72 20.55
#